data_AF-A0A3M1RBT2-F1
#
_entry.id   AF-A0A3M1RBT2-F1
#
_cell.length_a   1.000
_cell.length_b   1.000
_cell.length_c   1.000
_cell.angle_alpha   90.00
_cell.angle_beta   90.00
_cell.angle_gamma   90.00
#
_symmetry.space_group_name_H-M   'P 1'
#
loop_
_entity.id
_entity.type
_entity.pdbx_description
1 polymer ?
#
loop_
_entity_poly.entity_id
_entity_poly.type
_entity_poly.pdbx_seq_one_letter_code
_entity_poly.pdbx_strand_id
1 'polypeptide(L)' 'LDFDEVLRDIVERDRRDESRPVGPLRKPDDAVDLCTDGLSIDEVVERIVTLVRRRMTAGGETESPNDR' A
#
# COMPACT_ATOMS: atom_id res chain seq x y z
N LEU A 1 -26.55 11.50 5.96
CA LEU A 1 -25.17 11.99 5.82
C LEU A 1 -25.10 12.70 4.48
N ASP A 2 -24.79 13.99 4.50
CA ASP A 2 -24.48 14.72 3.28
C ASP A 2 -23.01 14.50 2.87
N PHE A 3 -22.65 14.88 1.65
CA PHE A 3 -21.30 14.69 1.14
C PHE A 3 -20.25 15.46 1.96
N ASP A 4 -20.56 16.70 2.35
CA ASP A 4 -19.62 17.59 3.05
C ASP A 4 -19.34 17.10 4.48
N GLU A 5 -20.34 16.53 5.14
CA GLU A 5 -20.25 15.88 6.44
C GLU A 5 -19.30 14.68 6.38
N VAL A 6 -19.50 13.79 5.40
CA VAL A 6 -18.64 12.60 5.22
C VAL A 6 -17.19 13.01 4.90
N LEU A 7 -17.01 14.01 4.02
CA LEU A 7 -15.68 14.50 3.67
C LEU A 7 -14.97 15.09 4.88
N ARG A 8 -15.67 15.91 5.68
CA ARG A 8 -15.12 16.49 6.91
C ARG A 8 -14.68 15.41 7.90
N ASP A 9 -15.50 14.38 8.08
CA ASP A 9 -15.21 13.29 9.01
C ASP A 9 -13.99 12.47 8.58
N ILE A 10 -13.84 12.20 7.27
CA ILE A 10 -12.66 11.53 6.72
C ILE A 10 -11.40 12.37 6.93
N VAL A 11 -11.44 13.67 6.60
CA VAL A 11 -10.29 14.57 6.78
C VAL A 11 -9.87 14.66 8.24
N GLU A 12 -10.84 14.75 9.16
CA GLU A 12 -10.56 14.81 10.59
C GLU A 12 -9.96 13.49 11.12
N ARG A 13 -10.46 12.34 10.64
CA ARG A 13 -9.88 11.03 10.96
C ARG A 13 -8.44 10.95 10.50
N ASP A 14 -8.15 11.31 9.26
CA ASP A 14 -6.82 11.19 8.68
C ASP A 14 -5.80 12.05 9.47
N ARG A 15 -6.18 13.29 9.85
CA ARG A 15 -5.34 14.14 10.73
C ARG A 15 -5.07 13.51 12.10
N ARG A 16 -6.07 12.86 12.70
CA ARG A 16 -5.92 12.17 13.99
C ARG A 16 -5.01 10.96 13.85
N ASP A 17 -5.16 10.19 12.78
CA ASP A 17 -4.35 9.01 12.52
C ASP A 17 -2.87 9.37 12.23
N GLU A 18 -2.61 10.47 11.53
CA GLU A 18 -1.24 10.99 11.31
C GLU A 18 -0.56 11.45 12.61
N SER A 19 -1.31 12.06 13.52
CA SER A 19 -0.77 12.68 14.74
C SER A 19 -0.80 11.79 16.00
N ARG A 20 -1.29 10.55 15.91
CA ARG A 20 -1.43 9.69 17.09
C ARG A 20 -0.06 9.36 17.73
N PRO A 21 0.07 9.40 19.06
CA PRO A 21 1.35 9.22 19.74
C PRO A 21 1.91 7.79 19.63
N VAL A 22 1.04 6.79 19.38
CA VAL A 22 1.42 5.39 19.21
C VAL A 22 0.97 4.92 17.84
N GLY A 23 1.94 4.49 17.03
CA GLY A 23 1.75 3.96 15.68
C GLY A 23 1.27 4.96 14.62
N PRO A 24 1.71 6.23 14.57
CA PRO A 24 1.19 7.24 13.63
C PRO A 24 1.10 6.75 12.19
N LEU A 25 0.08 7.20 11.45
CA LEU A 25 -0.05 6.95 10.02
C LEU A 25 1.09 7.68 9.30
N ARG A 26 2.15 6.94 8.98
CA ARG A 26 3.32 7.43 8.26
C ARG A 26 3.74 6.40 7.24
N LYS A 27 4.04 6.88 6.03
CA LYS A 27 4.62 6.06 4.98
C LYS A 27 6.07 5.65 5.33
N PRO A 28 6.41 4.35 5.32
CA PRO A 28 7.79 3.86 5.42
C PRO A 28 8.64 4.28 4.21
N ASP A 29 9.96 4.37 4.39
CA ASP A 29 10.87 4.79 3.32
C ASP A 29 10.95 3.79 2.14
N ASP A 30 10.69 2.51 2.40
CA ASP A 30 10.68 1.43 1.41
C ASP A 30 9.28 1.15 0.84
N ALA A 31 8.26 1.88 1.28
CA ALA A 31 6.89 1.68 0.84
C ALA A 31 6.66 2.22 -0.58
N VAL A 32 5.90 1.47 -1.36
CA VAL A 32 5.49 1.83 -2.72
C VAL A 32 4.12 2.53 -2.67
N ASP A 33 4.01 3.72 -3.27
CA ASP A 33 2.71 4.39 -3.41
C ASP A 33 1.88 3.75 -4.51
N LEU A 34 0.63 3.46 -4.19
CA LEU A 34 -0.35 2.91 -5.11
C LEU A 34 -1.64 3.72 -5.02
N CYS A 35 -1.84 4.64 -5.97
CA CYS A 35 -3.12 5.33 -6.14
C CYS A 35 -4.15 4.36 -6.72
N THR A 36 -5.30 4.27 -6.06
CA THR A 36 -6.41 3.38 -6.43
C THR A 36 -7.63 4.11 -6.96
N ASP A 37 -7.54 5.44 -7.15
CA ASP A 37 -8.66 6.25 -7.62
C ASP A 37 -9.09 5.80 -9.01
N GLY A 38 -10.40 5.54 -9.17
CA GLY A 38 -10.98 5.10 -10.44
C GLY A 38 -10.65 3.66 -10.83
N LEU A 39 -9.94 2.89 -9.99
CA LEU A 39 -9.67 1.48 -10.24
C LEU A 39 -10.78 0.59 -9.66
N SER A 40 -11.09 -0.49 -10.37
CA SER A 40 -11.85 -1.61 -9.82
C SER A 40 -11.00 -2.38 -8.79
N ILE A 41 -11.68 -3.15 -7.94
CA ILE A 41 -11.01 -3.98 -6.93
C ILE A 41 -10.04 -4.97 -7.58
N ASP A 42 -10.42 -5.59 -8.69
CA ASP A 42 -9.59 -6.57 -9.40
C ASP A 42 -8.30 -5.93 -9.95
N GLU A 43 -8.39 -4.72 -10.50
CA GLU A 43 -7.22 -3.97 -10.98
C GLU A 43 -6.26 -3.59 -9.83
N VAL A 44 -6.79 -3.22 -8.67
CA VAL A 44 -5.97 -2.94 -7.47
C VAL A 44 -5.24 -4.21 -7.04
N VAL A 45 -5.94 -5.35 -6.96
CA VAL A 45 -5.36 -6.63 -6.57
C VAL A 45 -4.27 -7.06 -7.55
N GLU A 46 -4.53 -6.99 -8.85
CA GLU A 46 -3.55 -7.34 -9.89
C GLU A 46 -2.27 -6.49 -9.76
N ARG A 47 -2.43 -5.19 -9.50
CA ARG A 47 -1.32 -4.25 -9.36
C ARG A 47 -0.48 -4.55 -8.11
N ILE A 48 -1.12 -4.88 -6.99
CA ILE A 48 -0.42 -5.32 -5.77
C ILE A 48 0.36 -6.62 -6.03
N VAL A 49 -0.28 -7.64 -6.61
CA VAL A 49 0.36 -8.93 -6.90
C VAL A 49 1.58 -8.76 -7.81
N THR A 50 1.47 -7.89 -8.81
CA THR A 50 2.58 -7.58 -9.73
C THR A 50 3.76 -6.93 -9.00
N LEU A 51 3.50 -5.95 -8.12
CA LEU A 51 4.55 -5.30 -7.32
C LEU A 51 5.27 -6.31 -6.41
N VAL A 52 4.52 -7.18 -5.75
CA VAL A 52 5.07 -8.23 -4.88
C VAL A 52 5.95 -9.19 -5.68
N ARG A 53 5.47 -9.72 -6.81
CA ARG A 53 6.24 -10.65 -7.66
C ARG A 53 7.55 -10.04 -8.13
N ARG A 54 7.53 -8.78 -8.59
CA ARG A 54 8.75 -8.05 -9.02
C ARG A 54 9.78 -7.95 -7.90
N ARG A 55 9.32 -7.71 -6.66
CA ARG A 55 10.21 -7.62 -5.50
C ARG A 55 10.78 -8.97 -5.10
N MET A 56 10.00 -10.05 -5.21
CA MET A 56 10.46 -11.42 -4.93
C MET A 56 11.50 -11.89 -5.96
N THR A 57 11.33 -11.59 -7.25
CA THR A 57 12.30 -11.98 -8.29
C THR A 57 13.60 -11.18 -8.21
N ALA A 58 13.54 -9.92 -7.78
CA ALA A 58 14.73 -9.07 -7.61
C ALA A 58 15.60 -9.44 -6.39
N GLY A 59 15.09 -10.28 -5.48
CA GLY A 59 15.80 -10.76 -4.28
C GLY A 59 16.28 -12.21 -4.36
N GLY A 60 16.16 -12.86 -5.53
CA GLY A 60 16.42 -14.29 -5.71
C GLY A 60 17.54 -14.59 -6.72
N GLU A 61 18.77 -14.17 -6.45
CA GLU A 61 19.98 -14.71 -7.09
C GLU A 61 20.87 -15.38 -6.02
N THR A 62 20.49 -16.57 -5.57
CA THR A 62 21.42 -17.64 -5.12
C THR A 62 20.63 -18.91 -4.81
N GLU A 63 20.23 -19.67 -5.83
CA GLU A 63 20.20 -21.13 -5.72
C GLU A 63 20.79 -21.70 -7.00
N SER A 64 22.05 -22.12 -6.90
CA SER A 64 22.79 -22.81 -7.96
C SER A 64 22.07 -24.11 -8.32
N PRO A 65 21.77 -24.36 -9.60
CA PRO A 65 21.23 -25.64 -10.04
C PRO A 65 22.39 -26.63 -10.24
N ASN A 66 22.93 -27.20 -9.15
CA ASN A 66 23.70 -28.45 -9.26
C ASN A 66 23.77 -29.19 -7.93
N ASP A 67 22.70 -29.91 -7.58
CA ASP A 67 22.84 -31.15 -6.81
C ASP A 67 22.12 -32.25 -7.60
N ARG A 68 22.91 -32.99 -8.38
CA ARG A 68 22.55 -34.24 -9.04
C ARG A 68 23.03 -35.38 -8.17
#